data_AF-A0A8J7N8E5-F1
#
_entry.id   AF-A0A8J7N8E5-F1
#
_cell.length_a   1.000
_cell.length_b   1.000
_cell.length_c   1.000
_cell.angle_alpha   90.00
_cell.angle_beta   90.00
_cell.angle_gamma   90.00
#
_symmetry.space_group_name_H-M   'P 1'
#
loop_
_entity.id
_entity.type
_entity.pdbx_description
1 polymer ?
#
loop_
_entity_poly.entity_id
_entity_poly.type
_entity_poly.pdbx_seq_one_letter_code
_entity_poly.pdbx_strand_id
1 'polypeptide(L)'
;MSGPVEPVAATPPPRRRRGLWIALIASLAVNVFFVGWVASAWVYGPRFAPGPRMAPAAGSPFAFQHRRAVRELAGDERETVNRLWRESFAEMRTRAQALREAQTAMRAAFAADQADAKSLADAVAAFRDKANAMFDHANATLLRIAAALPAESRKAYFNAGFPRPRE
;
A
#
# COMPACT_ATOMS: atom_id res chain seq x y z
N MET A 1 -72.71 -0.82 16.50
CA MET A 1 -71.51 0.04 16.46
C MET A 1 -70.33 -0.77 16.98
N SER A 2 -69.21 -0.72 16.24
CA SER A 2 -67.86 -1.16 16.62
C SER A 2 -67.59 -2.69 16.63
N GLY A 3 -66.78 -3.11 15.65
CA GLY A 3 -66.37 -4.48 15.39
C GLY A 3 -65.15 -4.96 16.19
N PRO A 4 -64.57 -6.11 15.80
CA PRO A 4 -63.45 -6.73 16.51
C PRO A 4 -62.15 -5.94 16.26
N VAL A 5 -61.43 -5.62 17.34
CA VAL A 5 -60.08 -5.05 17.26
C VAL A 5 -59.12 -6.21 17.00
N GLU A 6 -58.70 -6.36 15.75
CA GLU A 6 -57.60 -7.25 15.38
C GLU A 6 -56.28 -6.82 16.03
N PRO A 7 -55.39 -7.76 16.39
CA PRO A 7 -54.08 -7.44 16.93
C PRO A 7 -53.21 -6.79 15.86
N VAL A 8 -52.80 -5.54 16.10
CA VAL A 8 -51.80 -4.85 15.27
C VAL A 8 -50.49 -5.65 15.34
N ALA A 9 -50.19 -6.35 14.24
CA ALA A 9 -48.90 -6.98 14.04
C ALA A 9 -47.79 -5.92 14.10
N ALA A 10 -47.00 -5.95 15.17
CA ALA A 10 -45.82 -5.11 15.30
C ALA A 10 -44.80 -5.51 14.23
N THR A 11 -44.51 -4.59 13.30
CA THR A 11 -43.41 -4.74 12.35
C THR A 11 -42.07 -4.80 13.10
N PRO A 12 -41.21 -5.80 12.87
CA PRO A 12 -39.90 -5.84 13.53
C PRO A 12 -39.00 -4.71 13.00
N PRO A 13 -38.20 -4.04 13.84
CA PRO A 13 -37.40 -2.90 13.43
C PRO A 13 -36.29 -3.29 12.44
N PRO A 14 -35.89 -2.39 11.51
CA PRO A 14 -34.95 -2.70 10.44
C PRO A 14 -33.53 -2.93 10.98
N ARG A 15 -33.15 -4.20 11.17
CA ARG A 15 -31.78 -4.65 11.47
C ARG A 15 -30.90 -4.64 10.19
N ARG A 16 -30.66 -3.48 9.58
CA ARG A 16 -29.84 -3.38 8.34
C ARG A 16 -28.65 -2.43 8.37
N ARG A 17 -28.42 -1.69 9.47
CA ARG A 17 -27.28 -0.73 9.56
C ARG A 17 -26.04 -1.32 10.23
N ARG A 18 -26.19 -2.15 11.27
CA ARG A 18 -25.05 -2.73 12.01
C ARG A 18 -24.29 -3.77 11.19
N GLY A 19 -24.97 -4.63 10.45
CA GLY A 19 -24.32 -5.63 9.59
C GLY A 19 -23.52 -5.00 8.45
N LEU A 20 -24.05 -3.93 7.85
CA LEU A 20 -23.33 -3.18 6.81
C LEU A 20 -22.10 -2.48 7.39
N TRP A 21 -22.21 -1.88 8.58
CA TRP A 21 -21.10 -1.26 9.29
C TRP A 21 -20.01 -2.27 9.68
N ILE A 22 -20.39 -3.45 10.17
CA ILE A 22 -19.46 -4.52 10.50
C ILE A 22 -18.77 -5.05 9.22
N ALA A 23 -19.50 -5.22 8.12
CA ALA A 23 -18.93 -5.62 6.84
C ALA A 23 -17.96 -4.57 6.29
N LEU A 24 -18.25 -3.27 6.47
CA LEU A 24 -17.36 -2.17 6.08
C LEU A 24 -16.10 -2.12 6.93
N ILE A 25 -16.22 -2.26 8.26
CA ILE A 25 -15.06 -2.32 9.15
C ILE A 25 -14.22 -3.56 8.83
N ALA A 26 -14.85 -4.71 8.60
CA ALA A 26 -14.16 -5.94 8.24
C ALA A 26 -13.44 -5.83 6.89
N SER A 27 -14.09 -5.29 5.85
CA SER A 27 -13.44 -5.10 4.55
C SER A 27 -12.32 -4.06 4.62
N LEU A 28 -12.48 -3.02 5.43
CA LEU A 28 -11.44 -2.02 5.64
C LEU A 28 -10.27 -2.60 6.44
N ALA A 29 -10.54 -3.39 7.48
CA ALA A 29 -9.51 -4.06 8.27
C ALA A 29 -8.69 -5.03 7.41
N VAL A 30 -9.33 -5.81 6.53
CA VAL A 30 -8.63 -6.70 5.60
C VAL A 30 -7.76 -5.89 4.63
N ASN A 31 -8.28 -4.81 4.05
CA ASN A 31 -7.49 -3.98 3.14
C ASN A 31 -6.31 -3.28 3.85
N VAL A 32 -6.53 -2.75 5.06
CA VAL A 32 -5.48 -2.12 5.89
C VAL A 32 -4.46 -3.17 6.37
N PHE A 33 -4.91 -4.40 6.63
CA PHE A 33 -4.03 -5.52 6.97
C PHE A 33 -3.12 -5.89 5.79
N PHE A 34 -3.67 -5.99 4.58
CA PHE A 34 -2.87 -6.23 3.37
C PHE A 34 -1.87 -5.10 3.12
N VAL A 35 -2.30 -3.85 3.21
CA VAL A 35 -1.40 -2.69 3.03
C VAL A 35 -0.37 -2.61 4.16
N GLY A 36 -0.76 -2.94 5.40
CA GLY A 36 0.13 -3.00 6.56
C GLY A 36 1.17 -4.13 6.45
N TRP A 37 0.80 -5.30 5.92
CA TRP A 37 1.71 -6.40 5.65
C TRP A 37 2.71 -6.01 4.56
N VAL A 38 2.22 -5.49 3.43
CA VAL A 38 3.09 -5.02 2.35
C VAL A 38 4.02 -3.92 2.84
N ALA A 39 3.51 -2.93 3.59
CA ALA A 39 4.33 -1.88 4.17
C ALA A 39 5.34 -2.43 5.21
N SER A 40 4.96 -3.42 6.02
CA SER A 40 5.85 -4.03 7.01
C SER A 40 7.07 -4.70 6.35
N ALA A 41 6.85 -5.37 5.22
CA ALA A 41 7.94 -5.94 4.42
C ALA A 41 8.93 -4.89 3.90
N TRP A 42 8.49 -3.64 3.72
CA TRP A 42 9.32 -2.52 3.26
C TRP A 42 9.92 -1.67 4.39
N VAL A 43 9.25 -1.56 5.53
CA VAL A 43 9.64 -0.68 6.65
C VAL A 43 10.54 -1.40 7.66
N TYR A 44 10.27 -2.67 7.99
CA TYR A 44 10.98 -3.34 9.08
C TYR A 44 12.24 -4.08 8.63
N GLY A 45 12.34 -4.50 7.36
CA GLY A 45 13.39 -5.43 6.96
C GLY A 45 13.40 -6.71 7.83
N PRO A 46 14.33 -7.64 7.62
CA PRO A 46 14.29 -8.97 8.22
C PRO A 46 14.72 -9.01 9.71
N ARG A 47 14.44 -7.96 10.50
CA ARG A 47 14.99 -7.83 11.87
C ARG A 47 14.11 -8.40 12.98
N PHE A 48 12.89 -8.84 12.69
CA PHE A 48 11.97 -9.41 13.69
C PHE A 48 11.58 -10.88 13.43
N ALA A 49 12.47 -11.65 12.79
CA ALA A 49 12.40 -13.11 12.79
C ALA A 49 13.51 -13.65 13.72
N PRO A 50 13.17 -14.30 14.86
CA PRO A 50 14.17 -14.99 15.66
C PRO A 50 14.53 -16.29 14.92
N GLY A 51 15.54 -16.22 14.06
CA GLY A 51 16.00 -17.38 13.28
C GLY A 51 17.41 -17.15 12.72
N PRO A 52 18.30 -18.15 12.79
CA PRO A 52 19.69 -17.99 12.40
C PRO A 52 19.79 -17.91 10.88
N ARG A 53 20.42 -16.84 10.38
CA ARG A 53 21.08 -16.75 9.06
C ARG A 53 20.35 -17.50 7.93
N MET A 54 19.40 -16.89 7.23
CA MET A 54 19.15 -17.12 5.79
C MET A 54 18.06 -16.20 5.22
N ALA A 55 18.26 -15.88 3.94
CA ALA A 55 17.40 -15.16 3.00
C ALA A 55 17.19 -13.65 3.26
N PRO A 56 17.66 -12.75 2.36
CA PRO A 56 17.05 -11.43 2.30
C PRO A 56 15.57 -11.69 2.09
N ALA A 57 14.74 -11.27 3.05
CA ALA A 57 13.29 -11.34 2.93
C ALA A 57 12.96 -10.93 1.50
N ALA A 58 12.51 -11.91 0.72
CA ALA A 58 12.19 -11.70 -0.67
C ALA A 58 11.26 -10.49 -0.66
N GLY A 59 11.76 -9.37 -1.20
CA GLY A 59 10.93 -8.20 -1.40
C GLY A 59 9.64 -8.70 -2.02
N SER A 60 8.51 -8.13 -1.59
CA SER A 60 7.17 -8.45 -2.11
C SER A 60 7.27 -8.95 -3.55
N PRO A 61 6.59 -10.04 -3.95
CA PRO A 61 6.66 -10.53 -5.33
C PRO A 61 6.29 -9.46 -6.37
N PHE A 62 5.69 -8.34 -5.94
CA PHE A 62 5.36 -7.17 -6.75
C PHE A 62 6.35 -6.00 -6.62
N ALA A 63 7.37 -6.10 -5.77
CA ALA A 63 8.38 -5.08 -5.55
C ALA A 63 9.43 -5.10 -6.67
N PHE A 64 9.64 -3.93 -7.29
CA PHE A 64 10.66 -3.76 -8.32
C PHE A 64 12.08 -3.96 -7.75
N GLN A 65 12.82 -4.91 -8.30
CA GLN A 65 14.15 -5.30 -7.83
C GLN A 65 15.26 -4.49 -8.54
N HIS A 66 15.42 -3.22 -8.17
CA HIS A 66 16.42 -2.33 -8.77
C HIS A 66 17.83 -2.93 -8.84
N ARG A 67 18.32 -3.53 -7.73
CA ARG A 67 19.65 -4.15 -7.67
C ARG A 67 19.86 -5.29 -8.66
N ARG A 68 18.78 -5.98 -9.06
CA ARG A 68 18.82 -7.04 -10.06
C ARG A 68 18.78 -6.41 -11.46
N ALA A 69 17.86 -5.48 -11.68
CA ALA A 69 17.68 -4.76 -12.93
C ALA A 69 18.96 -4.06 -13.42
N VAL A 70 19.71 -3.39 -12.52
CA VAL A 70 20.94 -2.67 -12.86
C VAL A 70 22.08 -3.59 -13.31
N ARG A 71 22.07 -4.86 -12.93
CA ARG A 71 23.12 -5.81 -13.35
C ARG A 71 23.08 -6.09 -14.85
N GLU A 72 21.91 -5.98 -15.46
CA GLU A 72 21.70 -6.15 -16.90
C GLU A 72 22.15 -4.94 -17.72
N LEU A 73 22.46 -3.81 -17.08
CA LEU A 73 22.92 -2.59 -17.75
C LEU A 73 24.45 -2.51 -17.76
N ALA A 74 25.00 -1.97 -18.85
CA ALA A 74 26.44 -1.76 -19.03
C ALA A 74 26.83 -0.29 -18.87
N GLY A 75 28.06 -0.04 -18.42
CA GLY A 75 28.74 1.27 -18.43
C GLY A 75 27.86 2.47 -18.06
N ASP A 76 27.73 3.40 -19.00
CA ASP A 76 27.06 4.70 -18.85
C ASP A 76 25.55 4.58 -18.57
N GLU A 77 24.90 3.52 -19.06
CA GLU A 77 23.47 3.27 -18.80
C GLU A 77 23.23 2.94 -17.33
N ARG A 78 24.11 2.09 -16.76
CA ARG A 78 24.09 1.73 -15.35
C ARG A 78 24.30 2.96 -14.47
N GLU A 79 25.25 3.82 -14.82
CA GLU A 79 25.52 5.04 -14.07
C GLU A 79 24.34 6.01 -14.13
N THR A 80 23.77 6.20 -15.32
CA THR A 80 22.58 7.03 -15.54
C THR A 80 21.41 6.57 -14.67
N VAL A 81 21.12 5.27 -14.67
CA VAL A 81 20.03 4.71 -13.85
C VAL A 81 20.32 4.84 -12.36
N ASN A 82 21.55 4.59 -11.91
CA ASN A 82 21.93 4.76 -10.51
C ASN A 82 21.83 6.21 -10.04
N ARG A 83 22.14 7.18 -10.90
CA ARG A 83 21.93 8.61 -10.61
C ARG A 83 20.44 8.92 -10.44
N LEU A 84 19.60 8.52 -11.40
CA LEU A 84 18.14 8.72 -11.34
C LEU A 84 17.52 8.11 -10.08
N TRP A 85 17.95 6.91 -9.69
CA TRP A 85 17.50 6.26 -8.45
C TRP A 85 17.96 6.99 -7.19
N ARG A 86 19.20 7.49 -7.15
CA ARG A 86 19.72 8.28 -6.02
C ARG A 86 18.95 9.58 -5.84
N GLU A 87 18.64 10.28 -6.93
CA GLU A 87 17.82 11.50 -6.91
C GLU A 87 16.42 11.21 -6.35
N SER A 88 15.77 10.14 -6.82
CA SER A 88 14.46 9.74 -6.34
C SER A 88 14.48 9.32 -4.86
N PHE A 89 15.55 8.68 -4.39
CA PHE A 89 15.60 8.09 -3.04
C PHE A 89 15.33 9.12 -1.92
N ALA A 90 15.82 10.35 -2.06
CA ALA A 90 15.60 11.40 -1.08
C ALA A 90 14.11 11.76 -0.97
N GLU A 91 13.44 12.00 -2.10
CA GLU A 91 12.01 12.30 -2.13
C GLU A 91 11.16 11.11 -1.69
N MET A 92 11.54 9.90 -2.11
CA MET A 92 10.85 8.67 -1.74
C MET A 92 10.91 8.46 -0.22
N ARG A 93 12.05 8.74 0.42
CA ARG A 93 12.19 8.66 1.88
C ARG A 93 11.23 9.62 2.60
N THR A 94 11.15 10.86 2.13
CA THR A 94 10.24 11.88 2.70
C THR A 94 8.78 11.46 2.56
N ARG A 95 8.39 10.97 1.37
CA ARG A 95 7.03 10.44 1.13
C ARG A 95 6.73 9.23 2.00
N ALA A 96 7.72 8.39 2.29
CA ALA A 96 7.54 7.17 3.09
C ALA A 96 7.29 7.52 4.54
N GLN A 97 7.99 8.55 5.03
CA GLN A 97 7.73 9.09 6.35
C GLN A 97 6.31 9.66 6.44
N ALA A 98 5.89 10.49 5.48
CA ALA A 98 4.54 11.05 5.46
C ALA A 98 3.44 9.97 5.40
N LEU A 99 3.66 8.89 4.65
CA LEU A 99 2.75 7.75 4.62
C LEU A 99 2.67 7.02 5.97
N ARG A 100 3.80 6.82 6.67
CA ARG A 100 3.82 6.20 8.01
C ARG A 100 3.12 7.07 9.04
N GLU A 101 3.31 8.38 8.98
CA GLU A 101 2.63 9.35 9.84
C GLU A 101 1.12 9.30 9.60
N ALA A 102 0.67 9.31 8.33
CA ALA A 102 -0.74 9.17 7.97
C ALA A 102 -1.33 7.82 8.40
N GLN A 103 -0.55 6.72 8.30
CA GLN A 103 -0.97 5.41 8.78
C GLN A 103 -1.16 5.40 10.31
N THR A 104 -0.25 6.04 11.03
CA THR A 104 -0.31 6.16 12.49
C THR A 104 -1.52 6.99 12.90
N ALA A 105 -1.75 8.13 12.24
CA ALA A 105 -2.91 8.98 12.47
C ALA A 105 -4.23 8.25 12.17
N MET A 106 -4.29 7.50 11.07
CA MET A 106 -5.45 6.67 10.74
C MET A 106 -5.71 5.63 11.84
N ARG A 107 -4.68 4.89 12.28
CA ARG A 107 -4.82 3.91 13.38
C ARG A 107 -5.30 4.56 14.67
N ALA A 108 -4.78 5.74 15.02
CA ALA A 108 -5.20 6.48 16.20
C ALA A 108 -6.68 6.90 16.10
N ALA A 109 -7.12 7.38 14.93
CA ALA A 109 -8.52 7.75 14.70
C ALA A 109 -9.47 6.54 14.85
N PHE A 110 -9.07 5.36 14.34
CA PHE A 110 -9.85 4.13 14.51
C PHE A 110 -9.87 3.58 15.94
N ALA A 111 -8.86 3.88 16.74
CA ALA A 111 -8.74 3.42 18.13
C ALA A 111 -9.33 4.39 19.16
N ALA A 112 -9.81 5.56 18.73
CA ALA A 112 -10.38 6.57 19.62
C ALA A 112 -11.73 6.12 20.20
N ASP A 113 -11.95 6.39 21.49
CA ASP A 113 -13.18 6.03 22.23
C ASP A 113 -14.44 6.71 21.65
N GLN A 114 -14.27 7.86 21.00
CA GLN A 114 -15.32 8.54 20.24
C GLN A 114 -14.79 8.86 18.85
N ALA A 115 -15.22 8.07 17.87
CA ALA A 115 -14.89 8.28 16.47
C ALA A 115 -16.15 8.65 15.70
N ASP A 116 -16.23 9.90 15.22
CA ASP A 116 -17.27 10.31 14.29
C ASP A 116 -16.96 9.81 12.87
N ALA A 117 -18.00 9.54 12.08
CA ALA A 117 -17.81 8.97 10.75
C ALA A 117 -17.01 9.87 9.80
N LYS A 118 -17.01 11.18 10.03
CA LYS A 118 -16.31 12.15 9.19
C LYS A 118 -14.82 12.14 9.48
N SER A 119 -14.40 12.16 10.75
CA SER A 119 -12.97 12.10 11.11
C SER A 119 -12.31 10.79 10.67
N LEU A 120 -13.03 9.67 10.76
CA LEU A 120 -12.55 8.38 10.21
C LEU A 120 -12.38 8.44 8.68
N ALA A 121 -13.35 9.02 7.97
CA ALA A 121 -13.27 9.17 6.53
C ALA A 121 -12.09 10.08 6.11
N ASP A 122 -11.88 11.18 6.83
CA ASP A 122 -10.80 12.13 6.59
C ASP A 122 -9.42 11.47 6.84
N ALA A 123 -9.29 10.65 7.89
CA ALA A 123 -8.06 9.93 8.19
C ALA A 123 -7.73 8.87 7.12
N VAL A 124 -8.75 8.17 6.60
CA VAL A 124 -8.58 7.23 5.48
C VAL A 124 -8.22 7.97 4.18
N ALA A 125 -8.86 9.12 3.90
CA ALA A 125 -8.55 9.94 2.74
C ALA A 125 -7.09 10.42 2.78
N ALA A 126 -6.64 10.96 3.92
CA ALA A 126 -5.26 11.40 4.10
C ALA A 126 -4.25 10.26 3.89
N PHE A 127 -4.54 9.07 4.40
CA PHE A 127 -3.69 7.89 4.15
C PHE A 127 -3.62 7.53 2.67
N ARG A 128 -4.77 7.50 1.98
CA ARG A 128 -4.85 7.22 0.53
C ARG A 128 -4.05 8.24 -0.28
N ASP A 129 -4.18 9.51 0.03
CA ASP A 129 -3.46 10.57 -0.68
C ASP A 129 -1.95 10.42 -0.55
N LYS A 130 -1.45 10.12 0.66
CA LYS A 130 -0.01 9.86 0.86
C LYS A 130 0.45 8.58 0.19
N ALA A 131 -0.40 7.55 0.13
CA ALA A 131 -0.09 6.30 -0.57
C ALA A 131 -0.01 6.53 -2.09
N ASN A 132 -0.99 7.21 -2.67
CA ASN A 132 -0.99 7.55 -4.10
C ASN A 132 0.22 8.41 -4.46
N ALA A 133 0.51 9.45 -3.68
CA ALA A 133 1.67 10.30 -3.89
C ALA A 133 3.01 9.55 -3.83
N MET A 134 3.08 8.44 -3.10
CA MET A 134 4.23 7.54 -3.10
C MET A 134 4.31 6.73 -4.39
N PHE A 135 3.20 6.07 -4.77
CA PHE A 135 3.14 5.25 -5.98
C PHE A 135 3.39 6.08 -7.24
N ASP A 136 2.83 7.29 -7.33
CA ASP A 136 3.02 8.20 -8.45
C ASP A 136 4.49 8.58 -8.61
N HIS A 137 5.19 8.87 -7.51
CA HIS A 137 6.61 9.19 -7.56
C HIS A 137 7.48 7.99 -7.96
N ALA A 138 7.16 6.79 -7.46
CA ALA A 138 7.84 5.57 -7.86
C ALA A 138 7.65 5.28 -9.36
N ASN A 139 6.40 5.39 -9.86
CA ASN A 139 6.08 5.20 -11.27
C ASN A 139 6.74 6.26 -12.16
N ALA A 140 6.73 7.52 -11.75
CA ALA A 140 7.41 8.60 -12.47
C ALA A 140 8.93 8.34 -12.58
N THR A 141 9.54 7.79 -11.53
CA THR A 141 10.96 7.41 -11.54
C THR A 141 11.24 6.27 -12.53
N LEU A 142 10.38 5.24 -12.55
CA LEU A 142 10.49 4.17 -13.55
C LEU A 142 10.29 4.70 -14.98
N LEU A 143 9.35 5.62 -15.19
CA LEU A 143 9.14 6.26 -16.50
C LEU A 143 10.35 7.09 -16.94
N ARG A 144 10.98 7.84 -16.03
CA ARG A 144 12.24 8.56 -16.31
C ARG A 144 13.34 7.60 -16.74
N ILE A 145 13.48 6.45 -16.09
CA ILE A 145 14.46 5.42 -16.47
C ILE A 145 14.11 4.81 -17.82
N ALA A 146 12.82 4.52 -18.07
CA ALA A 146 12.34 4.00 -19.35
C ALA A 146 12.57 4.97 -20.51
N ALA A 147 12.60 6.28 -20.25
CA ALA A 147 12.91 7.30 -21.24
C ALA A 147 14.42 7.48 -21.45
N ALA A 148 15.24 7.24 -20.42
CA ALA A 148 16.69 7.39 -20.48
C ALA A 148 17.43 6.19 -21.11
N LEU A 149 16.80 5.01 -21.15
CA LEU A 149 17.42 3.79 -21.66
C LEU A 149 17.04 3.52 -23.14
N PRO A 150 18.00 3.03 -23.96
CA PRO A 150 17.71 2.45 -25.26
C PRO A 150 16.71 1.28 -25.17
N ALA A 151 16.02 0.98 -26.26
CA ALA A 151 14.92 0.02 -26.27
C ALA A 151 15.31 -1.38 -25.76
N GLU A 152 16.48 -1.90 -26.16
CA GLU A 152 16.97 -3.22 -25.75
C GLU A 152 17.37 -3.23 -24.26
N SER A 153 18.19 -2.28 -23.82
CA SER A 153 18.61 -2.15 -22.42
C SER A 153 17.43 -1.93 -21.48
N ARG A 154 16.43 -1.15 -21.92
CA ARG A 154 15.17 -0.95 -21.20
C ARG A 154 14.40 -2.27 -20.99
N LYS A 155 14.25 -3.09 -22.04
CA LYS A 155 13.57 -4.40 -21.93
C LYS A 155 14.30 -5.29 -20.93
N ALA A 156 15.63 -5.40 -21.03
CA ALA A 156 16.43 -6.19 -20.11
C ALA A 156 16.28 -5.72 -18.66
N TYR A 157 16.37 -4.40 -18.44
CA TYR A 157 16.20 -3.77 -17.13
C TYR A 157 14.86 -4.11 -16.47
N PHE A 158 13.74 -3.88 -17.18
CA PHE A 158 12.41 -4.11 -16.61
C PHE A 158 12.07 -5.59 -16.45
N ASN A 159 12.53 -6.46 -17.37
CA ASN A 159 12.37 -7.90 -17.23
C ASN A 159 13.13 -8.47 -16.02
N ALA A 160 14.32 -7.96 -15.73
CA ALA A 160 15.08 -8.37 -14.56
C ALA A 160 14.54 -7.75 -13.27
N GLY A 161 13.95 -6.55 -13.34
CA GLY A 161 13.40 -5.83 -12.20
C GLY A 161 12.04 -6.32 -11.72
N PHE A 162 11.15 -6.74 -12.63
CA PHE A 162 9.86 -7.35 -12.27
C PHE A 162 10.00 -8.88 -12.25
N PRO A 163 10.02 -9.54 -11.08
CA PRO A 163 10.13 -10.99 -11.03
C PRO A 163 8.90 -11.61 -11.70
N ARG A 164 9.13 -12.53 -12.64
CA ARG A 164 8.04 -13.31 -13.24
C ARG A 164 7.37 -14.17 -12.17
N PRO A 165 6.03 -14.33 -12.19
CA PRO A 165 5.37 -15.36 -11.40
C PRO A 165 6.03 -16.69 -11.71
N ARG A 166 6.35 -17.48 -10.68
CA ARG A 166 6.75 -18.88 -10.91
C ARG A 166 5.52 -19.61 -11.46
N GLU A 167 5.67 -20.22 -12.64
CA GLU A 167 4.70 -21.17 -13.21
C GLU A 167 4.60 -22.43 -12.34
#